data_AF-A0A403D6J7-F1
#
_entry.id   AF-A0A403D6J7-F1
#
_cell.length_a   1.000
_cell.length_b   1.000
_cell.length_c   1.000
_cell.angle_alpha   90.00
_cell.angle_beta   90.00
_cell.angle_gamma   90.00
#
_symmetry.space_group_name_H-M   'P 1'
#
loop_
_entity.id
_entity.type
_entity.pdbx_description
1 polymer ?
#
loop_
_entity_poly.entity_id
_entity_poly.type
_entity_poly.pdbx_seq_one_letter_code
_entity_poly.pdbx_strand_id
1 'polypeptide(L)' 'MNYDEITKITAERISDYMTEAVNTDSIAVAEMFHNAAWGARTLWFELVIKM' A
#
# COMPACT_ATOMS: atom_id res chain seq x y z
N MET A 1 4.59 -6.11 16.62
CA MET A 1 3.72 -6.43 15.49
C MET A 1 4.28 -7.68 14.84
N ASN A 2 3.49 -8.74 14.71
CA ASN A 2 3.90 -10.02 14.11
C ASN A 2 3.68 -10.01 12.58
N TYR A 3 4.14 -11.06 11.90
CA TYR A 3 4.04 -11.18 10.44
C TYR A 3 2.60 -11.01 9.94
N ASP A 4 1.64 -11.66 10.61
CA ASP A 4 0.23 -11.62 10.23
C ASP A 4 -0.38 -10.23 10.40
N GLU A 5 -0.07 -9.56 11.51
CA GLU A 5 -0.52 -8.20 11.80
C GLU A 5 0.00 -7.19 10.76
N ILE A 6 1.31 -7.23 10.46
CA ILE A 6 1.92 -6.30 9.47
C ILE A 6 1.39 -6.60 8.07
N THR A 7 1.24 -7.87 7.70
CA THR A 7 0.72 -8.28 6.40
C THR A 7 -0.71 -7.83 6.20
N LYS A 8 -1.57 -8.00 7.23
CA LYS A 8 -2.96 -7.56 7.18
C LYS A 8 -3.08 -6.04 7.01
N ILE A 9 -2.38 -5.27 7.84
CA ILE A 9 -2.41 -3.80 7.77
C ILE A 9 -1.90 -3.31 6.41
N THR A 10 -0.83 -3.91 5.88
CA THR A 10 -0.29 -3.53 4.58
C THR A 10 -1.29 -3.82 3.46
N ALA A 11 -1.92 -4.99 3.46
CA ALA A 11 -2.90 -5.37 2.45
C ALA A 11 -4.11 -4.42 2.46
N GLU A 12 -4.63 -4.06 3.64
CA GLU A 12 -5.70 -3.09 3.80
C GLU A 12 -5.30 -1.73 3.21
N ARG A 13 -4.09 -1.22 3.53
CA ARG A 13 -3.61 0.07 2.99
C ARG A 13 -3.41 0.08 1.48
N ILE A 14 -2.85 -0.99 0.92
CA ILE A 14 -2.73 -1.12 -0.54
C ILE A 14 -4.11 -1.11 -1.19
N SER A 15 -5.08 -1.83 -0.62
CA SER A 15 -6.46 -1.84 -1.13
C SER A 15 -7.12 -0.46 -1.07
N ASP A 16 -6.97 0.26 0.04
CA ASP A 16 -7.47 1.63 0.19
C ASP A 16 -6.90 2.54 -0.90
N TYR A 17 -5.57 2.57 -1.04
CA TYR A 17 -4.90 3.42 -2.04
C TYR A 17 -5.33 3.07 -3.46
N MET A 18 -5.40 1.78 -3.82
CA MET A 18 -5.81 1.38 -5.15
C MET A 18 -7.28 1.70 -5.43
N THR A 19 -8.14 1.67 -4.40
CA THR A 19 -9.54 2.10 -4.52
C THR A 19 -9.63 3.59 -4.85
N GLU A 20 -8.87 4.43 -4.14
CA GLU A 20 -8.80 5.87 -4.43
C GLU A 20 -8.22 6.14 -5.84
N ALA A 21 -7.18 5.39 -6.24
CA ALA A 21 -6.56 5.52 -7.56
C ALA A 21 -7.53 5.20 -8.72
N VAL A 22 -8.42 4.23 -8.54
CA VAL A 22 -9.41 3.84 -9.56
C VAL A 22 -10.58 4.83 -9.62
N ASN A 23 -10.94 5.43 -8.49
CA ASN A 23 -12.13 6.27 -8.40
C ASN A 23 -11.89 7.75 -8.74
N THR A 24 -10.63 8.19 -8.79
CA THR A 24 -10.30 9.57 -9.16
C THR A 24 -10.32 9.78 -10.68
N ASP A 25 -10.73 10.96 -11.11
CA ASP A 25 -10.68 11.44 -12.50
C ASP A 25 -9.35 12.13 -12.85
N SER A 26 -8.49 12.36 -11.86
CA SER A 26 -7.19 13.01 -12.02
C SER A 26 -6.07 11.99 -12.15
N ILE A 27 -5.40 11.98 -13.31
CA ILE A 27 -4.24 11.11 -13.56
C ILE A 27 -3.15 11.34 -12.50
N ALA A 28 -2.89 12.59 -12.13
CA ALA A 28 -1.87 12.91 -11.12
C ALA A 28 -2.23 12.33 -9.74
N VAL A 29 -3.52 12.33 -9.37
CA VAL A 29 -3.98 11.76 -8.10
C VAL A 29 -3.95 10.22 -8.17
N ALA A 30 -4.32 9.64 -9.31
CA ALA A 30 -4.22 8.19 -9.52
C ALA A 30 -2.77 7.70 -9.39
N GLU A 31 -1.83 8.41 -10.01
CA GLU A 31 -0.39 8.13 -9.91
C GLU A 31 0.13 8.28 -8.47
N MET A 32 -0.33 9.31 -7.75
CA MET A 32 0.03 9.51 -6.34
C MET A 32 -0.38 8.30 -5.49
N PHE A 33 -1.61 7.83 -5.61
CA PHE A 33 -2.09 6.67 -4.85
C PHE A 33 -1.44 5.36 -5.29
N HIS A 34 -1.19 5.19 -6.59
CA HIS A 34 -0.42 4.06 -7.10
C HIS A 34 1.00 4.00 -6.48
N ASN A 35 1.69 5.14 -6.44
CA ASN A 35 3.01 5.25 -5.82
C ASN A 35 2.97 4.99 -4.30
N ALA A 36 1.91 5.44 -3.61
CA ALA A 36 1.71 5.14 -2.20
C ALA A 36 1.49 3.64 -1.95
N ALA A 37 0.70 2.96 -2.77
CA ALA A 37 0.51 1.51 -2.72
C ALA A 37 1.83 0.75 -2.94
N TRP A 38 2.64 1.20 -3.89
CA TRP A 38 3.98 0.63 -4.11
C TRP A 38 4.92 0.85 -2.92
N GLY A 39 4.89 2.04 -2.32
CA GLY A 39 5.63 2.36 -1.10
C GLY A 39 5.25 1.47 0.08
N ALA A 40 3.94 1.25 0.31
CA ALA A 40 3.44 0.36 1.35
C ALA A 40 3.93 -1.09 1.16
N ARG A 41 3.89 -1.61 -0.07
CA ARG A 41 4.41 -2.94 -0.41
C ARG A 41 5.91 -3.06 -0.14
N THR A 42 6.67 -2.02 -0.49
CA THR A 42 8.13 -1.99 -0.30
C THR A 42 8.48 -1.98 1.19
N LEU A 43 7.81 -1.15 1.98
CA LEU A 43 7.99 -1.10 3.42
C LEU A 43 7.64 -2.44 4.09
N TRP A 44 6.54 -3.08 3.68
CA TRP A 44 6.20 -4.42 4.17
C TRP A 44 7.31 -5.44 3.91
N PHE A 45 7.88 -5.43 2.69
CA PHE A 45 8.99 -6.33 2.36
C PHE A 45 10.18 -6.07 3.28
N GLU A 46 10.58 -4.81 3.48
CA GLU A 46 11.67 -4.44 4.39
C GLU A 46 11.43 -4.81 5.85
N LEU A 47 10.17 -4.75 6.30
CA LEU A 47 9.79 -5.15 7.65
C LEU A 47 9.87 -6.67 7.79
N VAL A 48 9.25 -7.42 6.89
CA VAL A 48 9.18 -8.89 6.95
C VAL A 48 10.57 -9.54 6.89
N ILE A 49 11.50 -9.03 6.08
CA ILE A 49 12.86 -9.60 6.01
C ILE A 49 13.69 -9.38 7.30
N LYS A 50 13.27 -8.46 8.17
CA LYS A 50 13.95 -8.13 9.44
C LYS A 50 13.34 -8.84 10.65
N MET A 51 12.29 -9.64 10.45
CA MET A 51 11.58 -10.37 11.51
C MET A 51 12.17 -11.76 11.77
#